data_AF-A0A8H5G191-F1
#
_entry.id   AF-A0A8H5G191-F1
#
_cell.length_a   1.000
_cell.length_b   1.000
_cell.length_c   1.000
_cell.angle_alpha   90.00
_cell.angle_beta   90.00
_cell.angle_gamma   90.00
#
_symmetry.space_group_name_H-M   'P 1'
#
loop_
_entity.id
_entity.type
_entity.pdbx_description
1 polymer ?
#
loop_
_entity_poly.entity_id
_entity_poly.type
_entity_poly.pdbx_seq_one_letter_code
_entity_poly.pdbx_strand_id
1 'polypeptide(L)'
;MFFAKTVVALIAAATVAVANPVTRQDGESTTCFFIMTPTPDLGATALQTDNNFAIGHTIGVEFPNTVFDIQNDPIIRHDDGTYDVETILSVTGQTAADVGAFVESWAHTTLDGIQAKWFVNAADCV
;
A
#
# COMPACT_ATOMS: atom_id res chain seq x y z
N MET A 1 -9.78 55.04 -34.09
CA MET A 1 -8.83 54.49 -33.11
C MET A 1 -9.26 53.07 -32.81
N PHE A 2 -8.50 52.10 -33.32
CA PHE A 2 -8.79 50.67 -33.19
C PHE A 2 -7.95 50.13 -32.02
N PHE A 3 -8.59 49.55 -31.00
CA PHE A 3 -7.90 48.80 -29.96
C PHE A 3 -8.40 47.36 -29.98
N ALA A 4 -7.69 46.50 -30.72
CA ALA A 4 -7.87 45.06 -30.67
C ALA A 4 -7.18 44.53 -29.41
N LYS A 5 -7.97 43.98 -28.48
CA LYS A 5 -7.46 43.22 -27.33
C LYS A 5 -7.41 41.76 -27.72
N THR A 6 -6.23 41.27 -28.08
CA THR A 6 -5.98 39.86 -28.38
C THR A 6 -5.93 39.07 -27.06
N VAL A 7 -6.96 38.25 -26.81
CA VAL A 7 -6.94 37.29 -25.71
C VAL A 7 -6.25 36.03 -26.21
N VAL A 8 -5.06 35.74 -25.67
CA VAL A 8 -4.33 34.49 -25.91
C VAL A 8 -4.94 33.41 -25.02
N ALA A 9 -5.64 32.45 -25.62
CA ALA A 9 -6.13 31.27 -24.93
C ALA A 9 -5.03 30.21 -24.89
N LEU A 10 -4.46 29.97 -23.69
CA LEU A 10 -3.53 28.88 -23.44
C LEU A 10 -4.34 27.60 -23.23
N ILE A 11 -4.43 26.75 -24.26
CA ILE A 11 -5.05 25.43 -24.14
C ILE A 11 -4.01 24.50 -23.52
N ALA A 12 -4.06 24.32 -22.20
CA ALA A 12 -3.30 23.28 -21.53
C ALA A 12 -3.92 21.93 -21.91
N ALA A 13 -3.23 21.17 -22.76
CA ALA A 13 -3.58 19.78 -23.03
C ALA A 13 -3.30 18.96 -21.77
N ALA A 14 -4.33 18.72 -20.97
CA ALA A 14 -4.26 17.77 -19.87
C ALA A 14 -4.12 16.36 -20.47
N THR A 15 -2.89 15.83 -20.49
CA THR A 15 -2.67 14.41 -20.72
C THR A 15 -3.23 13.67 -19.51
N VAL A 16 -4.44 13.13 -19.64
CA VAL A 16 -4.97 12.14 -18.72
C VAL A 16 -4.07 10.91 -18.82
N ALA A 17 -3.25 10.69 -17.79
CA ALA A 17 -2.56 9.43 -17.61
C ALA A 17 -3.64 8.37 -17.35
N VAL A 18 -3.97 7.59 -18.38
CA VAL A 18 -4.85 6.43 -18.23
C VAL A 18 -3.98 5.33 -17.62
N ALA A 19 -4.14 5.09 -16.33
CA ALA A 19 -3.57 3.89 -15.72
C ALA A 19 -4.30 2.69 -16.33
N ASN A 20 -3.58 1.87 -17.09
CA ASN A 20 -4.12 0.59 -17.53
C ASN A 20 -4.25 -0.30 -16.29
N PRO A 21 -5.43 -0.91 -16.03
CA PRO A 21 -5.55 -1.87 -14.96
C PRO A 21 -4.62 -3.04 -15.26
N VAL A 22 -3.65 -3.27 -14.37
CA VAL A 22 -2.82 -4.48 -14.41
C VAL A 22 -3.72 -5.60 -13.94
N THR A 23 -4.03 -6.56 -14.81
CA THR A 23 -4.72 -7.78 -14.43
C THR A 23 -3.87 -8.54 -13.42
N ARG A 24 -4.46 -8.82 -12.26
CA ARG A 24 -3.86 -9.60 -11.19
C ARG A 24 -3.32 -10.93 -11.72
N GLN A 25 -2.13 -11.32 -11.29
CA GLN A 25 -1.62 -12.67 -11.52
C GLN A 25 -2.27 -13.60 -10.49
N ASP A 26 -3.55 -13.93 -10.68
CA ASP A 26 -4.40 -14.69 -9.73
C ASP A 26 -3.81 -16.05 -9.29
N GLY A 27 -2.76 -16.55 -9.94
CA GLY A 27 -2.11 -17.82 -9.62
C GLY A 27 -0.98 -17.75 -8.59
N GLU A 28 -0.43 -16.57 -8.28
CA GLU A 28 0.76 -16.41 -7.42
C GLU A 28 0.55 -15.31 -6.36
N SER A 29 -0.69 -15.17 -5.88
CA SER A 29 -1.00 -14.28 -4.76
C SER A 29 -1.05 -15.03 -3.42
N THR A 30 -0.59 -14.40 -2.35
CA THR A 30 -0.76 -14.87 -0.97
C THR A 30 -1.61 -13.89 -0.18
N THR A 31 -2.42 -14.40 0.76
CA THR A 31 -3.16 -13.56 1.71
C THR A 31 -2.42 -13.55 3.04
N CYS A 32 -2.08 -12.37 3.52
CA CYS A 32 -1.37 -12.16 4.77
C CYS A 32 -2.24 -11.44 5.78
N PHE A 33 -2.19 -11.92 7.02
CA PHE A 33 -2.88 -11.37 8.17
C PHE A 33 -1.85 -10.82 9.15
N PHE A 34 -2.08 -9.63 9.68
CA PHE A 34 -1.23 -8.99 10.66
C PHE A 34 -2.00 -8.56 11.89
N ILE A 35 -1.33 -8.63 13.03
CA ILE A 35 -1.67 -7.82 14.20
C ILE A 35 -0.62 -6.72 14.27
N MET A 36 -1.04 -5.46 14.25
CA MET A 36 -0.11 -4.33 14.24
C MET A 36 -0.48 -3.26 15.27
N THR A 37 0.54 -2.56 15.79
CA THR A 37 0.36 -1.43 16.71
C THR A 37 0.95 -0.17 16.11
N PRO A 38 0.15 0.86 15.78
CA PRO A 38 0.65 2.13 15.28
C PRO A 38 1.15 3.03 16.41
N THR A 39 2.15 3.85 16.12
CA THR A 39 2.59 4.94 16.99
C THR A 39 2.85 6.21 16.15
N PRO A 40 2.08 7.30 16.34
CA PRO A 40 0.90 7.43 17.22
C PRO A 40 -0.31 6.66 16.68
N ASP A 41 -1.25 6.32 17.57
CA ASP A 41 -2.57 5.79 17.19
C ASP A 41 -3.54 6.94 16.88
N LEU A 42 -3.85 7.14 15.59
CA LEU A 42 -4.76 8.18 15.09
C LEU A 42 -6.15 7.64 14.76
N GLY A 43 -6.41 6.35 14.99
CA GLY A 43 -7.66 5.67 14.65
C GLY A 43 -7.69 5.10 13.23
N ALA A 44 -8.51 4.06 13.03
CA ALA A 44 -8.59 3.27 11.79
C ALA A 44 -8.79 4.11 10.52
N THR A 45 -9.71 5.07 10.54
CA THR A 45 -9.99 5.92 9.38
C THR A 45 -8.80 6.79 8.99
N ALA A 46 -8.07 7.36 9.96
CA ALA A 46 -6.91 8.19 9.68
C ALA A 46 -5.69 7.36 9.24
N LEU A 47 -5.61 6.13 9.74
CA LEU A 47 -4.46 5.25 9.57
C LEU A 47 -4.55 4.27 8.40
N GLN A 48 -5.69 4.14 7.72
CA GLN A 48 -5.84 3.22 6.58
C GLN A 48 -4.81 3.49 5.47
N THR A 49 -4.75 4.73 4.97
CA THR A 49 -3.80 5.10 3.92
C THR A 49 -2.35 4.97 4.40
N ASP A 50 -2.13 5.21 5.69
CA ASP A 50 -0.82 5.10 6.31
C ASP A 50 -0.30 3.66 6.34
N ASN A 51 -1.15 2.72 6.75
CA ASN A 51 -0.87 1.30 6.72
C ASN A 51 -0.63 0.80 5.29
N ASN A 52 -1.48 1.22 4.33
CA ASN A 52 -1.30 0.87 2.92
C ASN A 52 0.06 1.33 2.38
N PHE A 53 0.50 2.52 2.77
CA PHE A 53 1.83 3.00 2.41
C PHE A 53 2.93 2.18 3.08
N ALA A 54 2.83 1.89 4.39
CA ALA A 54 3.85 1.13 5.11
C ALA A 54 4.10 -0.25 4.49
N ILE A 55 3.03 -0.98 4.16
CA ILE A 55 3.14 -2.30 3.51
C ILE A 55 3.68 -2.15 2.08
N GLY A 56 3.08 -1.27 1.27
CA GLY A 56 3.47 -1.12 -0.13
C GLY A 56 4.88 -0.58 -0.33
N HIS A 57 5.34 0.32 0.56
CA HIS A 57 6.70 0.83 0.54
C HIS A 57 7.70 -0.28 0.88
N THR A 58 7.43 -1.07 1.92
CA THR A 58 8.31 -2.18 2.34
C THR A 58 8.47 -3.21 1.22
N ILE A 59 7.36 -3.61 0.58
CA ILE A 59 7.39 -4.51 -0.58
C ILE A 59 8.17 -3.90 -1.75
N GLY A 60 7.91 -2.63 -2.07
CA GLY A 60 8.56 -1.95 -3.20
C GLY A 60 10.07 -1.75 -3.01
N VAL A 61 10.55 -1.67 -1.77
CA VAL A 61 11.98 -1.61 -1.45
C VAL A 61 12.66 -2.97 -1.65
N GLU A 62 12.01 -4.06 -1.23
CA GLU A 62 12.56 -5.42 -1.36
C GLU A 62 12.59 -5.89 -2.82
N PHE A 63 11.54 -5.58 -3.58
CA PHE A 63 11.39 -6.04 -4.97
C PHE A 63 11.45 -4.86 -5.97
N PRO A 64 12.60 -4.19 -6.11
CA PRO A 64 12.72 -3.03 -6.97
C PRO A 64 12.54 -3.42 -8.45
N ASN A 65 11.89 -2.53 -9.22
CA ASN A 65 11.59 -2.72 -10.64
C ASN A 65 10.67 -3.91 -10.96
N THR A 66 9.96 -4.44 -9.96
CA THR A 66 8.89 -5.41 -10.17
C THR A 66 7.53 -4.71 -10.17
N VAL A 67 6.57 -5.32 -10.85
CA VAL A 67 5.16 -4.94 -10.69
C VAL A 67 4.62 -5.76 -9.53
N PHE A 68 3.96 -5.09 -8.59
CA PHE A 68 3.27 -5.74 -7.48
C PHE A 68 1.82 -5.24 -7.41
N ASP A 69 0.93 -6.12 -6.97
CA ASP A 69 -0.47 -5.80 -6.66
C ASP A 69 -0.68 -6.02 -5.17
N ILE A 70 -1.31 -5.04 -4.52
CA ILE A 70 -1.63 -5.04 -3.09
C ILE A 70 -3.08 -4.65 -2.94
N GLN A 71 -3.87 -5.54 -2.38
CA GLN A 71 -5.23 -5.24 -1.94
C GLN A 71 -5.26 -5.34 -0.43
N ASN A 72 -5.47 -4.21 0.24
CA ASN A 72 -5.67 -4.14 1.68
C ASN A 72 -7.14 -4.00 1.99
N ASP A 73 -7.62 -4.83 2.91
CA ASP A 73 -8.94 -4.69 3.49
C ASP A 73 -8.96 -3.56 4.54
N PRO A 74 -10.15 -3.09 4.93
CA PRO A 74 -10.26 -2.08 5.98
C PRO A 74 -9.63 -2.55 7.29
N ILE A 75 -8.73 -1.75 7.87
CA ILE A 75 -8.08 -2.08 9.14
C ILE A 75 -9.10 -2.02 10.29
N ILE A 76 -9.02 -2.98 11.21
CA ILE A 76 -9.95 -3.10 12.34
C ILE A 76 -9.19 -2.80 13.62
N ARG A 77 -9.56 -1.72 14.30
CA ARG A 77 -8.95 -1.32 15.58
C ARG A 77 -9.56 -2.10 16.74
N HIS A 78 -8.71 -2.62 17.62
CA HIS A 78 -9.08 -3.22 18.91
C HIS A 78 -8.98 -2.23 20.07
N ASP A 79 -9.60 -2.58 21.20
CA ASP A 79 -9.60 -1.75 22.41
C ASP A 79 -8.22 -1.63 23.07
N ASP A 80 -7.32 -2.59 22.83
CA ASP A 80 -5.94 -2.58 23.32
C ASP A 80 -4.97 -1.74 22.48
N GLY A 81 -5.46 -1.11 21.40
CA GLY A 81 -4.67 -0.28 20.50
C GLY A 81 -3.98 -1.05 19.37
N THR A 82 -4.18 -2.37 19.28
CA THR A 82 -3.75 -3.16 18.13
C THR A 82 -4.77 -3.09 16.98
N TYR A 83 -4.35 -3.50 15.81
CA TYR A 83 -5.13 -3.50 14.58
C TYR A 83 -5.00 -4.84 13.86
N ASP A 84 -6.14 -5.40 13.45
CA ASP A 84 -6.16 -6.46 12.44
C ASP A 84 -5.99 -5.82 11.06
N VAL A 85 -5.06 -6.37 10.28
CA VAL A 85 -4.80 -5.97 8.90
C VAL A 85 -4.80 -7.22 8.04
N GLU A 86 -5.54 -7.19 6.94
CA GLU A 86 -5.57 -8.24 5.93
C GLU A 86 -5.15 -7.66 4.59
N THR A 87 -4.22 -8.35 3.93
CA THR A 87 -3.56 -7.90 2.71
C THR A 87 -3.38 -9.07 1.76
N ILE A 88 -3.87 -8.93 0.53
CA ILE A 88 -3.57 -9.85 -0.57
C ILE A 88 -2.43 -9.26 -1.40
N LEU A 89 -1.37 -10.05 -1.61
CA LEU A 89 -0.13 -9.63 -2.24
C LEU A 89 0.20 -10.51 -3.42
N SER A 90 0.65 -9.91 -4.53
CA SER A 90 1.36 -10.62 -5.59
C SER A 90 2.50 -9.77 -6.13
N VAL A 91 3.63 -10.39 -6.43
CA VAL A 91 4.82 -9.72 -6.98
C VAL A 91 5.26 -10.47 -8.23
N THR A 92 5.36 -9.78 -9.36
CA THR A 92 5.74 -10.39 -10.62
C THR A 92 7.12 -11.05 -10.53
N GLY A 93 7.15 -12.35 -10.85
CA GLY A 93 8.39 -13.15 -10.84
C GLY A 93 8.75 -13.74 -9.48
N GLN A 94 7.92 -13.55 -8.45
CA GLN A 94 8.03 -14.24 -7.17
C GLN A 94 6.92 -15.28 -7.03
N THR A 95 7.17 -16.34 -6.26
CA THR A 95 6.12 -17.29 -5.88
C THR A 95 5.32 -16.74 -4.70
N ALA A 96 4.07 -17.19 -4.56
CA ALA A 96 3.26 -16.82 -3.39
C ALA A 96 3.97 -17.17 -2.06
N ALA A 97 4.67 -18.31 -2.02
CA ALA A 97 5.41 -18.77 -0.84
C ALA A 97 6.62 -17.88 -0.50
N ASP A 98 7.36 -17.41 -1.51
CA ASP A 98 8.51 -16.53 -1.28
C ASP A 98 8.06 -15.15 -0.77
N VAL A 99 6.98 -14.60 -1.36
CA VAL A 99 6.38 -13.35 -0.89
C VAL A 99 5.83 -13.49 0.53
N GLY A 100 5.11 -14.59 0.80
CA GLY A 100 4.57 -14.88 2.13
C GLY A 100 5.66 -14.99 3.19
N ALA A 101 6.73 -15.75 2.93
CA ALA A 101 7.86 -15.90 3.84
C ALA A 101 8.58 -14.56 4.10
N PHE A 102 8.70 -13.70 3.08
CA PHE A 102 9.24 -12.35 3.26
C PHE A 102 8.36 -11.52 4.19
N VAL A 103 7.03 -11.55 4.01
CA VAL A 103 6.09 -10.78 4.82
C VAL A 103 6.03 -11.30 6.26
N GLU A 104 6.04 -12.62 6.47
CA GLU A 104 6.10 -13.25 7.79
C GLU A 104 7.37 -12.86 8.56
N SER A 105 8.49 -12.62 7.85
CA SER A 105 9.73 -12.16 8.46
C SER A 105 9.62 -10.78 9.12
N TRP A 106 8.55 -10.01 8.83
CA TRP A 106 8.31 -8.71 9.46
C TRP A 106 7.79 -8.84 10.90
N ALA A 107 7.41 -10.03 11.37
CA ALA A 107 6.97 -10.22 12.74
C ALA A 107 8.01 -9.67 13.74
N HIS A 108 7.52 -8.89 14.71
CA HIS A 108 8.31 -8.17 15.71
C HIS A 108 9.25 -7.08 15.14
N THR A 109 9.01 -6.61 13.92
CA THR A 109 9.71 -5.47 13.34
C THR A 109 8.80 -4.23 13.28
N THR A 110 9.33 -3.11 12.79
CA THR A 110 8.56 -1.87 12.62
C THR A 110 8.62 -1.44 11.16
N LEU A 111 7.44 -1.21 10.57
CA LEU A 111 7.31 -0.63 9.24
C LEU A 111 7.10 0.89 9.36
N ASP A 112 7.69 1.65 8.45
CA ASP A 112 7.56 3.11 8.43
C ASP A 112 6.36 3.52 7.56
N GLY A 113 5.33 4.07 8.20
CA GLY A 113 4.23 4.78 7.54
C GLY A 113 4.58 6.25 7.25
N ILE A 114 3.60 6.96 6.70
CA ILE A 114 3.65 8.42 6.45
C ILE A 114 3.48 9.20 7.76
N GLN A 115 2.57 8.75 8.63
CA GLN A 115 2.11 9.41 9.86
C GLN A 115 2.42 8.60 11.11
N ALA A 116 2.43 7.26 11.02
CA ALA A 116 2.73 6.38 12.14
C ALA A 116 3.83 5.36 11.80
N LYS A 117 4.53 4.91 12.83
CA LYS A 117 5.34 3.69 12.77
C LYS A 117 4.45 2.51 13.14
N TRP A 118 4.51 1.43 12.37
CA TRP A 118 3.69 0.25 12.57
C TRP A 118 4.54 -0.89 13.10
N PHE A 119 4.44 -1.16 14.40
CA PHE A 119 5.02 -2.36 14.95
C PHE A 119 4.18 -3.57 14.52
N VAL A 120 4.80 -4.57 13.91
CA VAL A 120 4.14 -5.82 13.50
C VAL A 120 4.22 -6.77 14.69
N ASN A 121 3.11 -6.94 15.42
CA ASN A 121 3.04 -7.85 16.55
C ASN A 121 3.10 -9.31 16.07
N ALA A 122 2.41 -9.62 14.98
CA ALA A 122 2.39 -10.93 14.34
C ALA A 122 2.08 -10.78 12.84
N ALA A 123 2.53 -11.74 12.04
CA ALA A 123 2.25 -11.88 10.62
C ALA A 123 2.09 -13.36 10.28
N ASP A 124 1.11 -13.70 9.44
CA ASP A 124 0.81 -15.08 8.98
C ASP A 124 0.28 -15.02 7.56
N CYS A 125 0.84 -15.81 6.63
CA CYS A 125 0.46 -15.79 5.22
C CYS A 125 0.00 -17.18 4.74
N VAL A 126 -1.02 -17.20 3.87
CA VAL A 126 -1.62 -18.42 3.30
C VAL A 126 -1.69 -18.41 1.78
#